data_AF-A0A7C5L3M8-F1
#
_entry.id   AF-A0A7C5L3M8-F1
#
_cell.length_a   1.000
_cell.length_b   1.000
_cell.length_c   1.000
_cell.angle_alpha   90.00
_cell.angle_beta   90.00
_cell.angle_gamma   90.00
#
_symmetry.space_group_name_H-M   'P 1'
#
loop_
_entity.id
_entity.type
_entity.pdbx_description
1 polymer ?
#
loop_
_entity_poly.entity_id
_entity_poly.type
_entity_poly.pdbx_seq_one_letter_code
_entity_poly.pdbx_strand_id
1 'polypeptide(L)'
;MNKEERKIREQLRRRSGLPSGQLRMLDSLPPAVWHRLPLGRRVDKILEWLAQYKSKTSSDMLYFVMYDIEDNKIRNHIAKFLIKKGCMRVQKSIYLAKSSSAIYQKIADTLLEINSMYKNNDSIFLLPVPEDKLRHMRIIGKNVDVELVTDPPNVFFI
;
A
#
# COMPACT_ATOMS: atom_id res chain seq x y z
N MET A 1 -19.82 -4.77 7.22
CA MET A 1 -18.73 -4.35 8.12
C MET A 1 -18.74 -5.27 9.34
N ASN A 2 -17.70 -6.07 9.50
CA ASN A 2 -17.56 -7.11 10.53
C ASN A 2 -17.34 -6.48 11.93
N LYS A 3 -17.73 -7.17 13.01
CA LYS A 3 -17.41 -6.84 14.42
C LYS A 3 -15.92 -6.58 14.66
N GLU A 4 -15.02 -7.29 13.97
CA GLU A 4 -13.56 -7.05 14.07
C GLU A 4 -13.14 -5.71 13.46
N GLU A 5 -13.62 -5.38 12.26
CA GLU A 5 -13.37 -4.09 11.62
C GLU A 5 -13.85 -2.94 12.51
N ARG A 6 -14.97 -3.13 13.23
CA ARG A 6 -15.46 -2.16 14.22
C ARG A 6 -14.49 -1.98 15.39
N LYS A 7 -13.95 -3.07 15.94
CA LYS A 7 -13.07 -3.06 17.13
C LYS A 7 -11.70 -2.44 16.80
N ILE A 8 -11.14 -2.77 15.64
CA ILE A 8 -9.89 -2.19 15.12
C ILE A 8 -10.08 -0.69 14.81
N ARG A 9 -11.17 -0.32 14.13
CA ARG A 9 -11.52 1.09 13.88
C ARG A 9 -11.73 1.89 15.16
N GLU A 10 -12.25 1.27 16.21
CA GLU A 10 -12.47 1.92 17.51
C GLU A 10 -11.18 2.11 18.32
N GLN A 11 -10.29 1.11 18.33
CA GLN A 11 -8.95 1.23 18.91
C GLN A 11 -8.10 2.30 18.20
N LEU A 12 -8.19 2.38 16.88
CA LEU A 12 -7.49 3.39 16.09
C LEU A 12 -8.14 4.78 16.18
N ARG A 13 -9.47 4.87 16.33
CA ARG A 13 -10.17 6.12 16.68
C ARG A 13 -9.63 6.71 17.97
N ARG A 14 -9.51 5.91 19.02
CA ARG A 14 -8.95 6.33 20.32
C ARG A 14 -7.50 6.82 20.22
N ARG A 15 -6.69 6.21 19.35
CA ARG A 15 -5.28 6.59 19.12
C ARG A 15 -5.11 7.82 18.22
N SER A 16 -6.07 8.12 17.35
CA SER A 16 -5.93 9.16 16.32
C SER A 16 -6.29 10.59 16.78
N GLY A 17 -7.06 10.75 17.85
CA GLY A 17 -7.41 12.07 18.42
C GLY A 17 -8.27 13.00 17.54
N LEU A 18 -8.78 12.53 16.39
CA LEU A 18 -9.46 13.37 15.40
C LEU A 18 -11.00 13.38 15.58
N PRO A 19 -11.68 14.53 15.39
CA PRO A 19 -13.13 14.64 15.47
C PRO A 19 -13.85 13.88 14.35
N SER A 20 -15.03 13.32 14.67
CA SER A 20 -15.80 12.39 13.83
C SER A 20 -16.16 12.91 12.42
N GLY A 21 -16.32 14.23 12.25
CA GLY A 21 -16.59 14.83 10.94
C GLY A 21 -15.37 14.80 10.00
N GLN A 22 -14.18 15.01 10.54
CA GLN A 22 -12.94 15.00 9.78
C GLN A 22 -12.58 13.58 9.33
N LEU A 23 -12.92 12.56 10.13
CA LEU A 23 -12.79 11.14 9.77
C LEU A 23 -13.58 10.77 8.50
N ARG A 24 -14.85 11.18 8.41
CA ARG A 24 -15.69 10.85 7.24
C ARG A 24 -15.15 11.44 5.95
N MET A 25 -14.60 12.65 6.02
CA MET A 25 -13.95 13.29 4.88
C MET A 25 -12.68 12.53 4.45
N LEU A 26 -11.83 12.13 5.40
CA LEU A 26 -10.62 11.34 5.13
C LEU A 26 -10.94 9.97 4.51
N ASP A 27 -12.05 9.34 4.91
CA ASP A 27 -12.50 8.06 4.35
C ASP A 27 -12.97 8.15 2.89
N SER A 28 -13.40 9.33 2.44
CA SER A 28 -13.82 9.57 1.05
C SER A 28 -12.67 9.90 0.08
N LEU A 29 -11.43 10.00 0.58
CA LEU A 29 -10.29 10.38 -0.25
C LEU A 29 -9.90 9.27 -1.24
N PRO A 30 -9.51 9.62 -2.49
CA PRO A 30 -9.08 8.62 -3.47
C PRO A 30 -7.73 7.98 -3.09
N PRO A 31 -7.46 6.72 -3.51
CA PRO A 31 -6.25 5.97 -3.15
C PRO A 31 -4.93 6.70 -3.39
N ALA A 32 -4.87 7.54 -4.42
CA ALA A 32 -3.71 8.35 -4.75
C ALA A 32 -3.26 9.30 -3.62
N VAL A 33 -4.16 9.67 -2.71
CA VAL A 33 -3.91 10.66 -1.65
C VAL A 33 -3.60 10.00 -0.30
N TRP A 34 -3.79 8.68 -0.16
CA TRP A 34 -3.65 7.97 1.12
C TRP A 34 -2.25 8.04 1.73
N HIS A 35 -1.21 8.20 0.91
CA HIS A 35 0.16 8.42 1.37
C HIS A 35 0.35 9.68 2.24
N ARG A 36 -0.63 10.61 2.25
CA ARG A 36 -0.63 11.81 3.10
C ARG A 36 -1.38 11.63 4.42
N LEU A 37 -2.09 10.51 4.59
CA LEU A 37 -2.81 10.21 5.83
C LEU A 37 -1.82 9.97 6.99
N PRO A 38 -2.24 10.21 8.25
CA PRO A 38 -1.50 9.73 9.42
C PRO A 38 -1.23 8.23 9.31
N LEU A 39 -0.07 7.78 9.80
CA LEU A 39 0.42 6.43 9.55
C LEU A 39 -0.60 5.34 9.93
N GLY A 40 -1.23 5.42 11.10
CA GLY A 40 -2.27 4.45 11.51
C GLY A 40 -3.44 4.34 10.52
N ARG A 41 -3.92 5.47 9.97
CA ARG A 41 -4.98 5.47 8.94
C ARG A 41 -4.52 4.95 7.60
N ARG A 42 -3.25 5.16 7.27
CA ARG A 42 -2.66 4.62 6.06
C ARG A 42 -2.59 3.10 6.14
N VAL A 43 -2.21 2.57 7.30
CA VAL A 43 -2.20 1.12 7.56
C VAL A 43 -3.61 0.54 7.40
N ASP A 44 -4.64 1.19 7.95
CA ASP A 44 -6.04 0.77 7.74
C ASP A 44 -6.40 0.64 6.27
N LYS A 45 -6.05 1.65 5.46
CA LYS A 45 -6.37 1.63 4.02
C LYS A 45 -5.61 0.57 3.25
N ILE A 46 -4.36 0.30 3.64
CA ILE A 46 -3.57 -0.80 3.06
C ILE A 46 -4.26 -2.13 3.39
N LEU A 47 -4.68 -2.34 4.63
CA LEU A 47 -5.39 -3.55 5.05
C LEU A 47 -6.74 -3.72 4.36
N GLU A 48 -7.56 -2.66 4.33
CA GLU A 48 -8.85 -2.64 3.64
C GLU A 48 -8.69 -2.99 2.16
N TRP A 49 -7.66 -2.45 1.51
CA TRP A 49 -7.38 -2.79 0.11
C TRP A 49 -6.95 -4.24 -0.04
N LEU A 50 -6.01 -4.74 0.77
CA LEU A 50 -5.60 -6.15 0.71
C LEU A 50 -6.75 -7.13 0.92
N ALA A 51 -7.65 -6.82 1.85
CA ALA A 51 -8.84 -7.63 2.12
C ALA A 51 -9.78 -7.70 0.91
N GLN A 52 -9.94 -6.60 0.15
CA GLN A 52 -10.77 -6.56 -1.06
C GLN A 52 -10.25 -7.45 -2.20
N TYR A 53 -8.97 -7.82 -2.17
CA TYR A 53 -8.34 -8.63 -3.22
C TYR A 53 -8.21 -10.12 -2.89
N LYS A 54 -8.64 -10.59 -1.71
CA LYS A 54 -8.62 -12.03 -1.35
C LYS A 54 -9.50 -12.92 -2.26
N SER A 55 -10.39 -12.37 -3.09
CA SER A 55 -11.45 -13.15 -3.76
C SER A 55 -11.53 -13.07 -5.29
N LYS A 56 -10.63 -12.38 -6.01
CA LYS A 56 -10.91 -12.03 -7.42
C LYS A 56 -10.30 -12.94 -8.50
N THR A 57 -9.08 -13.48 -8.34
CA THR A 57 -8.47 -14.39 -9.35
C THR A 57 -7.19 -15.04 -8.79
N SER A 58 -6.97 -16.33 -9.06
CA SER A 58 -5.81 -17.12 -8.60
C SER A 58 -4.49 -16.82 -9.33
N SER A 59 -4.51 -15.97 -10.36
CA SER A 59 -3.36 -15.66 -11.23
C SER A 59 -2.74 -14.29 -11.03
N ASP A 60 -3.29 -13.46 -10.14
CA ASP A 60 -2.77 -12.13 -9.89
C ASP A 60 -1.60 -12.15 -8.90
N MET A 61 -0.56 -11.40 -9.22
CA MET A 61 0.64 -11.26 -8.42
C MET A 61 0.58 -10.00 -7.58
N LEU A 62 0.93 -10.11 -6.31
CA LEU A 62 1.14 -9.01 -5.40
C LEU A 62 2.63 -8.62 -5.42
N TYR A 63 2.93 -7.32 -5.55
CA TYR A 63 4.31 -6.85 -5.60
C TYR A 63 4.47 -5.42 -5.11
N PHE A 64 5.67 -5.13 -4.63
CA PHE A 64 6.13 -3.78 -4.33
C PHE A 64 6.80 -3.15 -5.54
N VAL A 65 6.60 -1.85 -5.71
CA VAL A 65 7.45 -0.99 -6.54
C VAL A 65 8.07 0.05 -5.63
N MET A 66 9.38 -0.02 -5.47
CA MET A 66 10.17 0.88 -4.63
C MET A 66 11.17 1.60 -5.51
N TYR A 67 11.46 2.86 -5.22
CA TYR A 67 12.49 3.57 -5.97
C TYR A 67 13.27 4.53 -5.08
N ASP A 68 14.50 4.80 -5.49
CA ASP A 68 15.28 5.94 -5.06
C ASP A 68 15.64 6.74 -6.30
N ILE A 69 14.99 7.90 -6.46
CA ILE A 69 15.10 8.78 -7.63
C ILE A 69 15.33 10.20 -7.14
N GLU A 70 16.49 10.73 -7.52
CA GLU A 70 16.93 12.07 -7.11
C GLU A 70 16.10 13.17 -7.79
N ASP A 71 15.92 13.05 -9.11
CA ASP A 71 15.23 14.08 -9.90
C ASP A 71 13.73 14.14 -9.57
N ASN A 72 13.29 15.32 -9.11
CA ASN A 72 11.92 15.56 -8.69
C ASN A 72 10.90 15.42 -9.84
N LYS A 73 11.27 15.79 -11.07
CA LYS A 73 10.39 15.71 -12.24
C LYS A 73 10.19 14.25 -12.64
N ILE A 74 11.27 13.48 -12.75
CA ILE A 74 11.23 12.05 -13.08
C ILE A 74 10.44 11.29 -12.02
N ARG A 75 10.74 11.52 -10.73
CA ARG A 75 10.01 10.91 -9.61
C ARG A 75 8.52 11.20 -9.66
N ASN A 76 8.13 12.44 -9.97
CA ASN A 76 6.72 12.81 -10.09
C ASN A 76 6.05 12.15 -11.31
N HIS A 77 6.78 11.96 -12.41
CA HIS A 77 6.28 11.28 -13.59
C HIS A 77 6.00 9.80 -13.30
N ILE A 78 6.97 9.09 -12.72
CA ILE A 78 6.82 7.69 -12.30
C ILE A 78 5.70 7.54 -11.27
N ALA A 79 5.60 8.45 -10.30
CA ALA A 79 4.52 8.43 -9.33
C ALA A 79 3.12 8.49 -9.97
N LYS A 80 2.93 9.38 -10.95
CA LYS A 80 1.66 9.51 -11.69
C LYS A 80 1.38 8.27 -12.54
N PHE A 81 2.40 7.74 -13.20
CA PHE A 81 2.31 6.52 -13.99
C PHE A 81 1.84 5.33 -13.13
N LEU A 82 2.51 5.07 -12.01
CA LEU A 82 2.17 3.96 -11.10
C LEU A 82 0.74 4.08 -10.56
N ILE A 83 0.33 5.28 -10.13
CA ILE A 83 -1.05 5.53 -9.68
C ILE A 83 -2.04 5.25 -10.82
N LYS A 84 -1.76 5.70 -12.05
CA LYS A 84 -2.63 5.46 -13.22
C LYS A 84 -2.74 3.97 -13.57
N LYS A 85 -1.70 3.18 -13.27
CA LYS A 85 -1.68 1.72 -13.45
C LYS A 85 -2.37 0.94 -12.33
N GLY A 86 -2.92 1.64 -11.33
CA GLY A 86 -3.61 1.02 -10.21
C GLY A 86 -2.68 0.63 -9.05
N CYS A 87 -1.41 1.03 -9.07
CA CYS A 87 -0.52 0.85 -7.93
C CYS A 87 -0.91 1.81 -6.80
N MET A 88 -1.13 1.29 -5.61
CA MET A 88 -1.38 2.08 -4.42
C MET A 88 -0.08 2.66 -3.89
N ARG A 89 -0.05 3.96 -3.60
CA ARG A 89 1.09 4.59 -2.92
C ARG A 89 1.00 4.40 -1.40
N VAL A 90 1.96 3.69 -0.81
CA VAL A 90 2.03 3.39 0.64
C VAL A 90 3.06 4.24 1.38
N GLN A 91 4.11 4.71 0.68
CA GLN A 91 5.08 5.68 1.19
C GLN A 91 5.46 6.66 0.06
N LYS A 92 6.34 7.64 0.35
CA LYS A 92 6.82 8.60 -0.65
C LYS A 92 7.37 7.88 -1.89
N SER A 93 8.17 6.85 -1.70
CA SER A 93 8.82 6.12 -2.80
C SER A 93 8.52 4.62 -2.80
N ILE A 94 7.38 4.22 -2.22
CA ILE A 94 6.96 2.82 -2.14
C ILE A 94 5.50 2.70 -2.56
N TYR A 95 5.24 1.75 -3.44
CA TYR A 95 3.94 1.42 -3.98
C TYR A 95 3.67 -0.07 -3.84
N LEU A 96 2.41 -0.42 -3.66
CA LEU A 96 1.91 -1.78 -3.57
C LEU A 96 0.90 -1.99 -4.71
N ALA A 97 1.00 -3.09 -5.43
CA ALA A 97 0.12 -3.40 -6.52
C ALA A 97 -0.23 -4.89 -6.52
N LYS A 98 -1.43 -5.20 -7.01
CA LYS A 98 -1.87 -6.56 -7.30
C LYS A 98 -2.43 -6.59 -8.71
N SER A 99 -1.81 -7.36 -9.60
CA SER A 99 -2.21 -7.42 -11.00
C SER A 99 -1.74 -8.71 -11.66
N SER A 100 -2.26 -9.00 -12.85
CA SER A 100 -1.76 -10.12 -13.66
C SER A 100 -0.29 -9.96 -14.02
N SER A 101 0.36 -11.08 -14.33
CA SER A 101 1.77 -11.11 -14.78
C SER A 101 2.01 -10.21 -16.01
N ALA A 102 1.07 -10.14 -16.95
CA ALA A 102 1.16 -9.28 -18.12
C ALA A 102 1.20 -7.78 -17.75
N ILE A 103 0.39 -7.35 -16.77
CA ILE A 103 0.40 -5.96 -16.31
C ILE A 103 1.70 -5.66 -15.56
N TYR A 104 2.15 -6.59 -14.72
CA TYR A 104 3.43 -6.48 -14.02
C TYR A 104 4.59 -6.28 -15.00
N GLN A 105 4.69 -7.15 -16.01
CA GLN A 105 5.76 -7.07 -17.01
C GLN A 105 5.72 -5.73 -17.75
N LYS A 106 4.53 -5.28 -18.16
CA LYS A 106 4.37 -3.98 -18.81
C LYS A 106 4.84 -2.81 -17.94
N ILE A 107 4.59 -2.86 -16.62
CA ILE A 107 5.09 -1.86 -15.67
C ILE A 107 6.61 -1.93 -15.59
N ALA A 108 7.18 -3.13 -15.46
CA ALA A 108 8.63 -3.35 -15.40
C ALA A 108 9.33 -2.79 -16.64
N ASP A 109 8.85 -3.13 -17.83
CA ASP A 109 9.42 -2.70 -19.10
C ASP A 109 9.36 -1.17 -19.25
N THR A 110 8.23 -0.56 -18.88
CA THR A 110 8.07 0.90 -18.93
C THR A 110 9.02 1.60 -17.97
N LEU A 111 9.22 1.07 -16.76
CA LEU A 111 10.13 1.65 -15.77
C LEU A 111 11.59 1.50 -16.22
N LEU A 112 11.94 0.37 -16.85
CA LEU A 112 13.27 0.16 -17.44
C LEU A 112 13.55 1.16 -18.57
N GLU A 113 12.58 1.38 -19.45
CA GLU A 113 12.66 2.38 -20.52
C GLU A 113 12.84 3.79 -19.94
N ILE A 114 12.03 4.18 -18.95
CA ILE A 114 12.18 5.48 -18.29
C ILE A 114 13.58 5.64 -17.67
N ASN A 115 14.07 4.60 -16.98
CA ASN A 115 15.37 4.65 -16.33
C ASN A 115 16.55 4.72 -17.33
N SER A 116 16.38 4.23 -18.56
CA SER A 116 17.44 4.30 -19.59
C SER A 116 17.44 5.60 -20.39
N MET A 117 16.36 6.40 -20.33
CA MET A 117 16.23 7.66 -21.06
C MET A 117 17.14 8.80 -20.54
N TYR A 118 17.78 8.63 -19.39
CA TYR A 118 18.63 9.66 -18.80
C TYR A 118 19.80 9.04 -18.06
N LYS A 119 20.93 9.74 -18.01
CA LYS A 119 22.10 9.29 -17.26
C LYS A 119 21.84 9.50 -15.76
N ASN A 120 21.71 8.41 -15.03
CA ASN A 120 21.41 8.43 -13.59
C ASN A 120 22.07 7.27 -12.85
N ASN A 121 22.05 7.38 -11.53
CA ASN A 121 22.40 6.31 -10.60
C ASN A 121 21.16 5.91 -9.76
N ASP A 122 19.96 6.19 -10.28
CA ASP A 122 18.71 5.89 -9.60
C ASP A 122 18.49 4.38 -9.54
N SER A 123 17.71 3.94 -8.54
CA SER A 123 17.37 2.54 -8.38
C SER A 123 15.87 2.34 -8.32
N ILE A 124 15.38 1.30 -8.99
CA ILE A 124 13.97 0.90 -9.00
C ILE A 124 13.92 -0.60 -8.73
N PHE A 125 13.21 -0.99 -7.67
CA PHE A 125 12.99 -2.37 -7.29
C PHE A 125 11.53 -2.75 -7.52
N LEU A 126 11.32 -3.84 -8.26
CA LEU A 126 10.04 -4.52 -8.35
C LEU A 126 10.17 -5.85 -7.62
N LEU A 127 9.43 -6.01 -6.52
CA LEU A 127 9.55 -7.17 -5.65
C LEU A 127 8.20 -7.90 -5.56
N PRO A 128 8.02 -9.00 -6.30
CA PRO A 128 6.93 -9.94 -6.06
C PRO A 128 6.98 -10.46 -4.63
N VAL A 129 5.84 -10.43 -3.96
CA VAL A 129 5.70 -10.95 -2.60
C VAL A 129 4.49 -11.89 -2.53
N PRO A 130 4.66 -13.09 -1.94
CA PRO A 130 3.53 -13.93 -1.59
C PRO A 130 2.56 -13.20 -0.64
N GLU A 131 1.25 -13.39 -0.81
CA GLU A 131 0.24 -12.71 -0.01
C GLU A 131 0.31 -13.06 1.49
N ASP A 132 0.71 -14.28 1.82
CA ASP A 132 0.92 -14.75 3.20
C ASP A 132 2.08 -14.03 3.89
N LYS A 133 3.13 -13.66 3.15
CA LYS A 133 4.27 -12.92 3.71
C LYS A 133 3.95 -11.48 4.01
N LEU A 134 3.01 -10.87 3.28
CA LEU A 134 2.59 -9.50 3.56
C LEU A 134 1.94 -9.35 4.95
N ARG A 135 1.34 -10.41 5.49
CA ARG A 135 0.77 -10.44 6.86
C ARG A 135 1.80 -10.27 7.96
N HIS A 136 3.08 -10.46 7.66
CA HIS A 136 4.16 -10.33 8.63
C HIS A 136 4.88 -8.98 8.47
N MET A 137 4.31 -8.06 7.68
CA MET A 137 4.88 -6.73 7.50
C MET A 137 4.78 -5.94 8.82
N ARG A 138 5.93 -5.43 9.26
CA ARG A 138 6.03 -4.50 10.38
C ARG A 138 6.22 -3.08 9.86
N ILE A 139 5.44 -2.15 10.38
CA ILE A 139 5.47 -0.74 10.00
C ILE A 139 5.87 0.07 11.23
N ILE A 140 7.03 0.73 11.14
CA ILE A 140 7.62 1.54 12.20
C ILE A 140 7.65 2.99 11.75
N GLY A 141 7.15 3.89 12.60
CA GLY A 141 7.20 5.33 12.40
C GLY A 141 6.99 6.10 13.70
N LYS A 142 7.11 7.43 13.64
CA LYS A 142 6.93 8.30 14.81
C LYS A 142 5.56 8.02 15.45
N ASN A 143 5.58 7.51 16.69
CA ASN A 143 4.41 7.15 17.48
C ASN A 143 3.53 6.02 16.90
N VAL A 144 4.04 5.20 15.98
CA VAL A 144 3.31 4.08 15.38
C VAL A 144 4.25 2.89 15.18
N ASP A 145 4.03 1.82 15.93
CA ASP A 145 4.57 0.48 15.67
C ASP A 145 3.36 -0.43 15.43
N VAL A 146 3.19 -0.87 14.17
CA VAL A 146 2.07 -1.71 13.76
C VAL A 146 2.59 -2.94 13.06
N GLU A 147 2.29 -4.09 13.65
CA GLU A 147 2.44 -5.39 13.00
C GLU A 147 1.12 -5.73 12.29
N LEU A 148 1.20 -6.07 11.00
CA LEU A 148 0.05 -6.31 10.14
C LEU A 148 -0.56 -7.72 10.32
N VAL A 149 -0.97 -8.07 11.53
CA VAL A 149 -1.63 -9.37 11.78
C VAL A 149 -3.04 -9.35 11.16
N THR A 150 -3.27 -10.11 10.09
CA THR A 150 -4.53 -10.12 9.32
C THR A 150 -5.43 -11.34 9.55
N ASP A 151 -5.10 -12.19 10.52
CA ASP A 151 -6.00 -13.27 10.95
C ASP A 151 -6.59 -12.95 12.33
N PRO A 152 -7.90 -13.23 12.55
CA PRO A 152 -8.41 -13.37 13.90
C PRO A 152 -7.58 -14.45 14.60
N PRO A 153 -7.30 -14.34 15.91
CA PRO A 153 -6.68 -15.44 16.63
C PRO A 153 -7.52 -16.70 16.39
N ASN A 154 -6.92 -17.75 15.85
CA ASN A 154 -7.50 -19.10 15.85
C ASN A 154 -7.60 -19.54 17.31
N VAL A 155 -8.65 -19.09 18.00
CA VAL A 155 -9.00 -19.60 19.32
C VAL A 155 -9.61 -20.98 19.09
N PHE A 156 -8.76 -22.00 19.16
CA PHE A 156 -9.20 -23.36 19.41
C PHE A 156 -9.77 -23.41 20.83
N PHE A 157 -11.08 -23.62 20.95
CA PHE A 157 -11.66 -24.08 22.21
C PHE A 157 -11.45 -25.59 22.27
N ILE A 158 -10.69 -26.05 23.26
CA ILE A 158 -10.60 -27.46 23.69
C ILE A 158 -11.62 -27.66 24.81
#